data_AF-A0A936GDB9-F1
#
_entry.id   AF-A0A936GDB9-F1
#
_cell.length_a   1.000
_cell.length_b   1.000
_cell.length_c   1.000
_cell.angle_alpha   90.00
_cell.angle_beta   90.00
_cell.angle_gamma   90.00
#
_symmetry.space_group_name_H-M   'P 1'
#
loop_
_entity.id
_entity.type
_entity.pdbx_description
1 polymer ?
#
loop_
_entity_poly.entity_id
_entity_poly.type
_entity_poly.pdbx_seq_one_letter_code
_entity_poly.pdbx_strand_id
1 'polypeptide(L)'
;MSVVAGGKIGVSKIVLNTPYFNGIMLADSTANWDIAKADTASTPSDTASAPLEYKISLKHFEIIDAHVNYSDFTSGTFLKVKNFDMKLNGDFSEKKTMLDNTISIEDLFLEMSKITYLNHANFAFDAKIDADMENSKFSFLDNSLKINAMELLFQGWVLLNGNDIDMDVSFGLKNTDFKELLSLIPGAYKTDFENVKTEGILSFNGNAKGKYSDSLELYPAFNLILKVADASVKYPDLPGTIKNIQLDLTIDNADGVLDNTIIDLKQLHLELNKNPFDIKLLVKTPLSDPYLNCKLIGNLELSEMKISFLLIRLNCKDK
;
A
#
# COMPACT_ATOMS: atom_id res chain seq x y z
N MET A 1 -33.86 24.12 21.47
CA MET A 1 -34.05 24.14 20.00
C MET A 1 -34.37 22.72 19.57
N SER A 2 -35.55 22.52 18.96
CA SER A 2 -35.98 21.19 18.52
C SER A 2 -35.35 20.88 17.17
N VAL A 3 -34.58 19.80 17.09
CA VAL A 3 -33.90 19.31 15.88
C VAL A 3 -34.89 18.61 14.92
N VAL A 4 -36.13 18.41 15.36
CA VAL A 4 -37.16 17.62 14.65
C VAL A 4 -37.89 18.42 13.55
N ALA A 5 -37.65 19.73 13.43
CA ALA A 5 -38.36 20.61 12.49
C ALA A 5 -37.53 21.09 11.28
N GLY A 6 -36.34 20.52 11.05
CA GLY A 6 -35.42 20.99 10.01
C GLY A 6 -34.62 22.22 10.44
N GLY A 7 -33.30 22.15 10.26
CA GLY A 7 -32.36 23.20 10.64
C GLY A 7 -30.91 22.78 10.34
N LYS A 8 -30.01 23.75 10.15
CA LYS A 8 -28.58 23.47 9.94
C LYS A 8 -27.98 22.86 11.21
N ILE A 9 -27.64 21.57 11.17
CA ILE A 9 -26.88 20.92 12.24
C ILE A 9 -25.40 21.23 12.01
N GLY A 10 -24.89 22.23 12.73
CA GLY A 10 -23.47 22.57 12.69
C GLY A 10 -22.63 21.59 13.51
N VAL A 11 -22.28 20.44 12.94
CA VAL A 11 -21.23 19.58 13.51
C VAL A 11 -19.89 20.12 13.04
N SER A 12 -19.11 20.76 13.90
CA SER A 12 -17.80 21.32 13.52
C SER A 12 -16.65 20.33 13.71
N LYS A 13 -16.75 19.43 14.68
CA LYS A 13 -15.70 18.49 15.08
C LYS A 13 -16.29 17.11 15.36
N ILE A 14 -15.64 16.06 14.87
CA ILE A 14 -15.85 14.67 15.29
C ILE A 14 -14.51 14.13 15.78
N VAL A 15 -14.52 13.50 16.95
CA VAL A 15 -13.33 12.86 17.54
C VAL A 15 -13.70 11.46 17.99
N LEU A 16 -12.92 10.48 17.56
CA LEU A 16 -12.98 9.11 18.07
C LEU A 16 -11.73 8.89 18.94
N ASN A 17 -11.94 8.73 20.24
CA ASN A 17 -10.84 8.55 21.19
C ASN A 17 -10.73 7.09 21.60
N THR A 18 -9.59 6.48 21.30
CA THR A 18 -9.26 5.07 21.52
C THR A 18 -10.34 4.10 21.02
N PRO A 19 -10.86 4.26 19.78
CA PRO A 19 -11.88 3.34 19.28
C PRO A 19 -11.27 1.97 18.97
N TYR A 20 -12.06 0.92 19.21
CA TYR A 20 -11.69 -0.44 18.84
C TYR A 20 -12.63 -0.93 17.74
N PHE A 21 -12.07 -1.20 16.58
CA PHE A 21 -12.78 -1.74 15.42
C PHE A 21 -12.41 -3.20 15.22
N ASN A 22 -13.42 -4.05 15.07
CA ASN A 22 -13.21 -5.48 14.83
C ASN A 22 -14.17 -5.95 13.74
N GLY A 23 -13.68 -6.01 12.50
CA GLY A 23 -14.40 -6.56 11.35
C GLY A 23 -14.07 -8.02 11.14
N ILE A 24 -15.09 -8.87 11.01
CA ILE A 24 -14.95 -10.29 10.70
C ILE A 24 -15.90 -10.64 9.55
N MET A 25 -15.33 -11.14 8.45
CA MET A 25 -16.04 -11.80 7.35
C MET A 25 -15.72 -13.29 7.39
N LEU A 26 -16.73 -14.11 7.68
CA LEU A 26 -16.60 -15.57 7.75
C LEU A 26 -16.50 -16.20 6.37
N ALA A 27 -16.07 -17.46 6.32
CA ALA A 27 -15.88 -18.20 5.07
C ALA A 27 -17.19 -18.42 4.27
N ASP A 28 -18.36 -18.30 4.93
CA ASP A 28 -19.68 -18.33 4.29
C ASP A 28 -20.15 -16.95 3.80
N SER A 29 -19.25 -15.96 3.78
CA SER A 29 -19.51 -14.55 3.44
C SER A 29 -20.46 -13.82 4.39
N THR A 30 -20.68 -14.34 5.60
CA THR A 30 -21.39 -13.59 6.64
C THR A 30 -20.45 -12.65 7.38
N ALA A 31 -20.89 -11.41 7.60
CA ALA A 31 -20.08 -10.38 8.23
C ALA A 31 -20.67 -9.93 9.57
N ASN A 32 -19.81 -9.70 10.58
CA ASN A 32 -20.28 -9.26 11.91
C ASN A 32 -20.81 -7.82 11.94
N TRP A 33 -20.57 -7.04 10.90
CA TRP A 33 -21.15 -5.70 10.72
C TRP A 33 -22.50 -5.71 9.99
N ASP A 34 -22.91 -6.84 9.41
CA ASP A 34 -24.24 -6.99 8.81
C ASP A 34 -25.30 -7.25 9.91
N ILE A 35 -25.63 -6.18 10.64
CA ILE A 35 -26.55 -6.20 11.79
C ILE A 35 -27.98 -5.77 11.42
N ALA A 36 -28.18 -5.30 10.19
CA ALA A 36 -29.48 -4.86 9.72
C ALA A 36 -30.33 -6.08 9.35
N LYS A 37 -31.60 -6.08 9.79
CA LYS A 37 -32.55 -7.10 9.31
C LYS A 37 -32.94 -6.75 7.88
N ALA A 38 -32.99 -7.75 7.00
CA ALA A 38 -33.57 -7.59 5.68
C ALA A 38 -35.00 -7.04 5.81
N ASP A 39 -35.27 -5.92 5.15
CA ASP A 39 -36.60 -5.34 5.13
C ASP A 39 -37.50 -6.16 4.20
N THR A 40 -38.40 -6.95 4.80
CA THR A 40 -39.37 -7.79 4.08
C THR A 40 -40.71 -7.09 3.88
N ALA A 41 -40.86 -5.83 4.28
CA ALA A 41 -42.06 -5.06 4.03
C ALA A 41 -42.01 -4.43 2.64
N SER A 42 -43.09 -4.59 1.87
CA SER A 42 -43.32 -3.78 0.67
C SER A 42 -43.43 -2.31 1.11
N THR A 43 -42.47 -1.50 0.71
CA THR A 43 -42.49 -0.05 0.95
C THR A 43 -43.77 0.53 0.33
N PRO A 44 -44.70 1.12 1.11
CA PRO A 44 -45.74 1.96 0.53
C PRO A 44 -45.04 3.12 -0.20
N SER A 45 -45.56 3.53 -1.35
CA SER A 45 -44.97 4.63 -2.11
C SER A 45 -44.90 5.87 -1.22
N ASP A 46 -43.69 6.26 -0.84
CA ASP A 46 -43.47 7.43 -0.01
C ASP A 46 -44.00 8.64 -0.78
N THR A 47 -45.02 9.29 -0.23
CA THR A 47 -45.51 10.56 -0.79
C THR A 47 -44.43 11.57 -0.41
N ALA A 48 -43.56 11.89 -1.38
CA ALA A 48 -42.33 12.63 -1.18
C ALA A 48 -42.52 13.86 -0.29
N SER A 49 -42.10 13.73 0.97
CA SER A 49 -41.73 14.87 1.80
C SER A 49 -40.44 15.42 1.19
N ALA A 50 -40.35 16.73 0.98
CA ALA A 50 -39.11 17.34 0.51
C ALA A 50 -37.94 16.88 1.40
N PRO A 51 -36.81 16.45 0.83
CA PRO A 51 -35.69 15.97 1.63
C PRO A 51 -35.26 17.07 2.59
N LEU A 52 -35.18 16.73 3.87
CA LEU A 52 -34.63 17.63 4.88
C LEU A 52 -33.16 17.87 4.52
N GLU A 53 -32.84 19.08 4.07
CA GLU A 53 -31.45 19.48 3.80
C GLU A 53 -30.69 19.66 5.12
N TYR A 54 -30.06 18.58 5.58
CA TYR A 54 -29.09 18.67 6.66
C TYR A 54 -27.73 19.08 6.09
N LYS A 55 -27.33 20.34 6.34
CA LYS A 55 -25.96 20.79 6.06
C LYS A 55 -25.07 20.49 7.26
N ILE A 56 -24.19 19.49 7.12
CA ILE A 56 -23.14 19.15 8.09
C ILE A 56 -21.92 20.01 7.74
N SER A 57 -21.60 20.99 8.59
CA SER A 57 -20.40 21.85 8.43
C SER A 57 -19.18 21.29 9.17
N LEU A 58 -18.84 20.03 8.88
CA LEU A 58 -17.68 19.37 9.49
C LEU A 58 -16.42 20.13 9.07
N LYS A 59 -15.58 20.46 10.04
CA LYS A 59 -14.28 21.13 9.82
C LYS A 59 -13.08 20.29 10.20
N HIS A 60 -13.31 19.31 11.07
CA HIS A 60 -12.26 18.52 11.67
C HIS A 60 -12.78 17.12 12.05
N PHE A 61 -12.05 16.11 11.60
CA PHE A 61 -12.23 14.72 11.97
C PHE A 61 -10.92 14.20 12.54
N GLU A 62 -10.98 13.55 13.70
CA GLU A 62 -9.80 13.05 14.40
C GLU A 62 -10.06 11.66 14.98
N ILE A 63 -9.09 10.79 14.78
CA ILE A 63 -8.99 9.48 15.42
C ILE A 63 -7.73 9.53 16.28
N ILE A 64 -7.86 9.15 17.55
CA ILE A 64 -6.76 9.12 18.51
C ILE A 64 -6.63 7.67 18.99
N ASP A 65 -5.43 7.10 18.84
CA ASP A 65 -5.05 5.79 19.40
C ASP A 65 -6.05 4.65 19.09
N ALA A 66 -6.46 4.53 17.83
CA ALA A 66 -7.37 3.47 17.41
C ALA A 66 -6.67 2.11 17.28
N HIS A 67 -7.45 1.07 17.52
CA HIS A 67 -7.09 -0.31 17.21
C HIS A 67 -8.06 -0.88 16.19
N VAL A 68 -7.53 -1.44 15.10
CA VAL A 68 -8.34 -2.08 14.06
C VAL A 68 -7.88 -3.53 13.92
N ASN A 69 -8.83 -4.45 13.99
CA ASN A 69 -8.65 -5.82 13.55
C ASN A 69 -9.65 -6.08 12.43
N TYR A 70 -9.16 -6.61 11.31
CA TYR A 70 -10.00 -7.07 10.22
C TYR A 70 -9.56 -8.48 9.83
N SER A 71 -10.52 -9.40 9.78
CA SER A 71 -10.31 -10.80 9.41
C SER A 71 -11.31 -11.19 8.35
N ASP A 72 -10.83 -11.44 7.15
CA ASP A 72 -11.62 -11.91 6.02
C ASP A 72 -11.17 -13.31 5.63
N PHE A 73 -12.00 -14.30 5.98
CA PHE A 73 -11.72 -15.69 5.70
C PHE A 73 -12.06 -16.09 4.26
N THR A 74 -12.75 -15.23 3.48
CA THR A 74 -13.05 -15.48 2.06
C THR A 74 -11.83 -15.18 1.19
N SER A 75 -11.16 -14.05 1.42
CA SER A 75 -9.94 -13.65 0.72
C SER A 75 -8.65 -14.11 1.41
N GLY A 76 -8.74 -14.54 2.68
CA GLY A 76 -7.57 -14.79 3.52
C GLY A 76 -6.82 -13.51 3.90
N THR A 77 -7.55 -12.39 4.05
CA THR A 77 -7.00 -11.09 4.42
C THR A 77 -7.06 -10.89 5.94
N PHE A 78 -5.92 -10.61 6.56
CA PHE A 78 -5.81 -10.26 7.97
C PHE A 78 -5.07 -8.94 8.12
N LEU A 79 -5.73 -7.96 8.72
CA LEU A 79 -5.18 -6.64 8.99
C LEU A 79 -5.24 -6.39 10.49
N LYS A 80 -4.10 -5.99 11.08
CA LYS A 80 -4.04 -5.46 12.44
C LYS A 80 -3.37 -4.11 12.41
N VAL A 81 -4.01 -3.15 13.07
CA VAL A 81 -3.55 -1.78 13.18
C VAL A 81 -3.58 -1.44 14.66
N LYS A 82 -2.45 -1.00 15.21
CA LYS A 82 -2.38 -0.48 16.59
C LYS A 82 -1.84 0.94 16.59
N ASN A 83 -2.35 1.72 17.53
CA ASN A 83 -1.97 3.10 17.77
C ASN A 83 -2.14 3.91 16.47
N PHE A 84 -3.35 3.83 15.91
CA PHE A 84 -3.73 4.56 14.71
C PHE A 84 -4.28 5.93 15.09
N ASP A 85 -3.55 6.96 14.68
CA ASP A 85 -3.98 8.35 14.75
C ASP A 85 -4.27 8.88 13.35
N MET A 86 -5.29 9.73 13.26
CA MET A 86 -5.64 10.45 12.05
C MET A 86 -6.14 11.85 12.41
N LYS A 87 -5.72 12.86 11.66
CA LYS A 87 -6.33 14.19 11.68
C LYS A 87 -6.62 14.62 10.26
N LEU A 88 -7.87 15.00 10.03
CA LEU A 88 -8.35 15.49 8.76
C LEU A 88 -9.07 16.82 8.98
N ASN A 89 -8.51 17.88 8.40
CA ASN A 89 -9.05 19.23 8.46
C ASN A 89 -9.50 19.69 7.08
N GLY A 90 -10.58 20.46 7.00
CA GLY A 90 -11.10 21.02 5.76
C GLY A 90 -12.57 21.40 5.91
N ASP A 91 -13.14 22.23 5.04
CA ASP A 91 -14.56 22.59 5.11
C ASP A 91 -15.41 21.66 4.24
N PHE A 92 -15.95 20.61 4.84
CA PHE A 92 -16.74 19.58 4.15
C PHE A 92 -18.11 20.08 3.67
N SER A 93 -18.49 21.31 4.01
CA SER A 93 -19.73 21.92 3.51
C SER A 93 -19.55 22.71 2.21
N GLU A 94 -18.31 22.93 1.79
CA GLU A 94 -17.99 23.62 0.54
C GLU A 94 -17.91 22.65 -0.64
N LYS A 95 -18.25 23.15 -1.83
CA LYS A 95 -18.07 22.37 -3.08
C LYS A 95 -16.61 22.12 -3.42
N LYS A 96 -15.74 23.03 -2.98
CA LYS A 96 -14.28 22.94 -3.14
C LYS A 96 -13.63 23.30 -1.83
N THR A 97 -12.70 22.48 -1.36
CA THR A 97 -11.98 22.73 -0.12
C THR A 97 -10.57 22.17 -0.20
N MET A 98 -9.66 22.81 0.53
CA MET A 98 -8.39 22.20 0.86
C MET A 98 -8.61 21.21 2.02
N LEU A 99 -8.12 19.98 1.86
CA LEU A 99 -8.04 19.01 2.94
C LEU A 99 -6.58 18.88 3.37
N ASP A 100 -6.37 18.89 4.68
CA ASP A 100 -5.10 18.62 5.33
C ASP A 100 -5.26 17.33 6.14
N ASN A 101 -4.61 16.27 5.67
CA ASN A 101 -4.73 14.93 6.21
C ASN A 101 -3.39 14.43 6.73
N THR A 102 -3.38 13.98 7.98
CA THR A 102 -2.25 13.28 8.59
C THR A 102 -2.74 11.96 9.17
N ILE A 103 -2.01 10.88 8.89
CA ILE A 103 -2.24 9.54 9.44
C ILE A 103 -0.90 9.05 9.99
N SER A 104 -0.94 8.42 11.17
CA SER A 104 0.17 7.65 11.71
C SER A 104 -0.32 6.34 12.31
N ILE A 105 0.42 5.26 12.05
CA ILE A 105 0.17 3.93 12.59
C ILE A 105 1.51 3.40 13.10
N GLU A 106 1.55 3.02 14.37
CA GLU A 106 2.78 2.49 14.98
C GLU A 106 3.04 1.03 14.60
N ASP A 107 2.00 0.19 14.60
CA ASP A 107 2.14 -1.24 14.34
C ASP A 107 1.08 -1.69 13.32
N LEU A 108 1.52 -1.84 12.07
CA LEU A 108 0.73 -2.33 10.95
C LEU A 108 1.16 -3.75 10.57
N PHE A 109 0.19 -4.66 10.59
CA PHE A 109 0.32 -6.02 10.06
C PHE A 109 -0.72 -6.23 8.96
N LEU A 110 -0.26 -6.73 7.81
CA LEU A 110 -1.13 -7.10 6.68
C LEU A 110 -0.68 -8.44 6.11
N GLU A 111 -1.59 -9.40 6.11
CA GLU A 111 -1.46 -10.69 5.43
C GLU A 111 -2.62 -10.85 4.45
N MET A 112 -2.33 -11.33 3.24
CA MET A 112 -3.35 -11.67 2.24
C MET A 112 -2.94 -12.98 1.57
N SER A 113 -3.89 -13.90 1.37
CA SER A 113 -3.61 -15.19 0.73
C SER A 113 -2.43 -15.95 1.37
N LYS A 114 -2.27 -15.84 2.70
CA LYS A 114 -1.16 -16.41 3.52
C LYS A 114 0.23 -15.82 3.25
N ILE A 115 0.31 -14.73 2.50
CA ILE A 115 1.54 -13.97 2.28
C ILE A 115 1.49 -12.76 3.22
N THR A 116 2.47 -12.66 4.12
CA THR A 116 2.62 -11.47 4.96
C THR A 116 3.31 -10.37 4.15
N TYR A 117 2.57 -9.30 3.87
CA TYR A 117 3.06 -8.13 3.13
C TYR A 117 3.71 -7.10 4.05
N LEU A 118 3.09 -6.87 5.21
CA LEU A 118 3.58 -5.94 6.23
C LEU A 118 3.57 -6.65 7.59
N ASN A 119 4.64 -6.48 8.34
CA ASN A 119 4.80 -7.10 9.65
C ASN A 119 5.45 -6.13 10.62
N HIS A 120 4.66 -5.61 11.57
CA HIS A 120 5.09 -4.56 12.50
C HIS A 120 5.66 -3.33 11.80
N ALA A 121 5.04 -2.93 10.70
CA ALA A 121 5.48 -1.76 9.95
C ALA A 121 4.95 -0.47 10.59
N ASN A 122 5.79 0.57 10.65
CA ASN A 122 5.33 1.92 10.92
C ASN A 122 4.79 2.53 9.62
N PHE A 123 3.65 3.20 9.68
CA PHE A 123 3.07 3.90 8.53
C PHE A 123 2.78 5.35 8.88
N ALA A 124 3.11 6.27 7.99
CA ALA A 124 2.70 7.65 8.08
C ALA A 124 2.28 8.18 6.70
N PHE A 125 1.27 9.04 6.68
CA PHE A 125 0.77 9.67 5.47
C PHE A 125 0.43 11.11 5.77
N ASP A 126 1.06 12.04 5.05
CA ASP A 126 0.81 13.48 5.12
C ASP A 126 0.39 13.93 3.73
N ALA A 127 -0.78 14.55 3.62
CA ALA A 127 -1.37 14.90 2.35
C ALA A 127 -2.14 16.22 2.42
N LYS A 128 -1.74 17.15 1.54
CA LYS A 128 -2.53 18.33 1.18
C LYS A 128 -3.26 18.09 -0.13
N ILE A 129 -4.58 18.07 -0.04
CA ILE A 129 -5.46 17.65 -1.12
C ILE A 129 -6.36 18.83 -1.51
N ASP A 130 -6.33 19.20 -2.80
CA ASP A 130 -7.37 20.05 -3.38
C ASP A 130 -8.57 19.18 -3.75
N ALA A 131 -9.65 19.29 -2.97
CA ALA A 131 -10.84 18.48 -3.08
C ALA A 131 -11.97 19.25 -3.79
N ASP A 132 -12.33 18.78 -4.98
CA ASP A 132 -13.54 19.17 -5.70
C ASP A 132 -14.66 18.18 -5.33
N MET A 133 -15.39 18.50 -4.27
CA MET A 133 -16.46 17.67 -3.70
C MET A 133 -17.67 17.57 -4.65
N GLU A 134 -17.89 18.57 -5.50
CA GLU A 134 -18.96 18.55 -6.51
C GLU A 134 -18.69 17.51 -7.60
N ASN A 135 -17.42 17.37 -8.02
CA ASN A 135 -17.00 16.41 -9.03
C ASN A 135 -16.36 15.14 -8.44
N SER A 136 -16.28 15.02 -7.12
CA SER A 136 -15.58 13.93 -6.41
C SER A 136 -14.13 13.71 -6.89
N LYS A 137 -13.43 14.81 -7.18
CA LYS A 137 -12.03 14.80 -7.65
C LYS A 137 -11.10 15.32 -6.57
N PHE A 138 -10.01 14.60 -6.34
CA PHE A 138 -9.04 14.90 -5.30
C PHE A 138 -7.64 14.99 -5.93
N SER A 139 -7.03 16.17 -5.87
CA SER A 139 -5.71 16.41 -6.45
C SER A 139 -4.66 16.54 -5.35
N PHE A 140 -3.60 15.76 -5.48
CA PHE A 140 -2.49 15.67 -4.55
C PHE A 140 -1.51 16.82 -4.82
N LEU A 141 -1.35 17.74 -3.84
CA LEU A 141 -0.46 18.91 -3.99
C LEU A 141 0.93 18.71 -3.38
N ASP A 142 0.97 18.41 -2.08
CA ASP A 142 2.19 18.19 -1.29
C ASP A 142 1.91 16.99 -0.40
N ASN A 143 2.50 15.85 -0.74
CA ASN A 143 2.10 14.59 -0.12
C ASN A 143 3.28 13.63 0.01
N SER A 144 3.34 12.98 1.16
CA SER A 144 4.32 11.97 1.48
C SER A 144 3.65 10.76 2.11
N LEU A 145 4.14 9.58 1.75
CA LEU A 145 3.77 8.31 2.34
C LEU A 145 5.04 7.65 2.83
N LYS A 146 5.07 7.28 4.11
CA LYS A 146 6.22 6.64 4.73
C LYS A 146 5.84 5.27 5.26
N ILE A 147 6.61 4.25 4.88
CA ILE A 147 6.55 2.90 5.46
C ILE A 147 7.92 2.60 6.04
N ASN A 148 8.00 2.41 7.35
CA ASN A 148 9.25 2.30 8.09
C ASN A 148 10.17 3.49 7.80
N ALA A 149 11.35 3.26 7.21
CA ALA A 149 12.22 4.35 6.79
C ALA A 149 11.80 4.94 5.44
N MET A 150 11.27 4.09 4.53
CA MET A 150 11.03 4.44 3.13
C MET A 150 9.95 5.51 3.00
N GLU A 151 10.35 6.69 2.52
CA GLU A 151 9.46 7.83 2.28
C GLU A 151 9.29 8.09 0.78
N LEU A 152 8.05 8.00 0.31
CA LEU A 152 7.61 8.25 -1.06
C LEU A 152 6.93 9.61 -1.15
N LEU A 153 7.30 10.40 -2.15
CA LEU A 153 6.55 11.57 -2.57
C LEU A 153 5.63 11.16 -3.72
N PHE A 154 4.40 11.63 -3.70
CA PHE A 154 3.45 11.34 -4.78
C PHE A 154 2.63 12.57 -5.15
N GLN A 155 2.21 12.58 -6.41
CA GLN A 155 1.48 13.66 -7.05
C GLN A 155 0.46 13.10 -8.03
N GLY A 156 -0.49 13.94 -8.43
CA GLY A 156 -1.52 13.55 -9.39
C GLY A 156 -2.92 13.74 -8.84
N TRP A 157 -3.86 12.92 -9.28
CA TRP A 157 -5.25 13.02 -8.84
C TRP A 157 -5.97 11.67 -8.91
N VAL A 158 -7.05 11.59 -8.13
CA VAL A 158 -8.06 10.54 -8.21
C VAL A 158 -9.44 11.17 -8.39
N LEU A 159 -10.31 10.48 -9.12
CA LEU A 159 -11.70 10.87 -9.39
C LEU A 159 -12.59 9.68 -9.04
N LEU A 160 -13.46 9.86 -8.06
CA LEU A 160 -14.39 8.81 -7.64
C LEU A 160 -15.67 8.91 -8.48
N ASN A 161 -15.99 7.84 -9.21
CA ASN A 161 -17.16 7.74 -10.08
C ASN A 161 -18.01 6.55 -9.64
N GLY A 162 -18.83 6.74 -8.59
CA GLY A 162 -19.57 5.64 -7.96
C GLY A 162 -18.60 4.66 -7.31
N ASN A 163 -18.57 3.41 -7.79
CA ASN A 163 -17.64 2.38 -7.31
C ASN A 163 -16.30 2.36 -8.07
N ASP A 164 -16.18 3.15 -9.13
CA ASP A 164 -14.99 3.19 -9.97
C ASP A 164 -14.09 4.35 -9.57
N ILE A 165 -12.79 4.19 -9.82
CA ILE A 165 -11.78 5.21 -9.54
C ILE A 165 -11.03 5.48 -10.84
N ASP A 166 -11.08 6.71 -11.35
CA ASP A 166 -10.15 7.15 -12.40
C ASP A 166 -8.97 7.88 -11.75
N MET A 167 -7.77 7.69 -12.27
CA MET A 167 -6.57 8.20 -11.64
C MET A 167 -5.47 8.54 -12.64
N ASP A 168 -4.62 9.47 -12.26
CA ASP A 168 -3.31 9.72 -12.86
C ASP A 168 -2.38 10.10 -11.72
N VAL A 169 -1.65 9.11 -11.21
CA VAL A 169 -0.81 9.22 -10.01
C VAL A 169 0.60 8.80 -10.36
N SER A 170 1.58 9.56 -9.88
CA SER A 170 2.99 9.20 -9.95
C SER A 170 3.62 9.36 -8.59
N PHE A 171 4.62 8.52 -8.31
CA PHE A 171 5.36 8.57 -7.07
C PHE A 171 6.85 8.29 -7.28
N GLY A 172 7.66 8.72 -6.34
CA GLY A 172 9.08 8.44 -6.29
C GLY A 172 9.63 8.56 -4.87
N LEU A 173 10.80 8.00 -4.64
CA LEU A 173 11.48 8.15 -3.35
C LEU A 173 11.89 9.60 -3.06
N LYS A 174 11.72 9.99 -1.80
CA LYS A 174 12.30 11.23 -1.27
C LYS A 174 13.80 11.10 -1.00
N ASN A 175 14.22 9.95 -0.49
CA ASN A 175 15.61 9.65 -0.14
C ASN A 175 16.10 8.45 -0.97
N THR A 176 17.35 8.52 -1.40
CA THR A 176 17.98 7.52 -2.26
C THR A 176 18.92 6.59 -1.51
N ASP A 177 18.89 6.55 -0.18
CA ASP A 177 19.73 5.62 0.59
C ASP A 177 19.25 4.18 0.41
N PHE A 178 20.18 3.26 0.12
CA PHE A 178 19.87 1.83 0.02
C PHE A 178 19.25 1.24 1.30
N LYS A 179 19.54 1.82 2.47
CA LYS A 179 18.94 1.43 3.77
C LYS A 179 17.41 1.47 3.74
N GLU A 180 16.83 2.35 2.93
CA GLU A 180 15.39 2.50 2.78
C GLU A 180 14.74 1.19 2.29
N LEU A 181 15.33 0.53 1.28
CA LEU A 181 14.81 -0.73 0.75
C LEU A 181 14.90 -1.88 1.75
N LEU A 182 15.99 -1.94 2.52
CA LEU A 182 16.17 -2.97 3.54
C LEU A 182 15.14 -2.85 4.68
N SER A 183 14.65 -1.64 4.96
CA SER A 183 13.61 -1.39 5.96
C SER A 183 12.26 -2.05 5.64
N LEU A 184 12.05 -2.48 4.39
CA LEU A 184 10.83 -3.18 3.97
C LEU A 184 10.91 -4.70 4.04
N ILE A 185 12.10 -5.27 4.22
CA ILE A 185 12.26 -6.73 4.24
C ILE A 185 11.73 -7.28 5.58
N PRO A 186 10.69 -8.14 5.58
CA PRO A 186 10.17 -8.73 6.81
C PRO A 186 11.26 -9.49 7.57
N GLY A 187 11.46 -9.15 8.84
CA GLY A 187 12.51 -9.74 9.68
C GLY A 187 13.84 -8.99 9.72
N ALA A 188 14.02 -7.95 8.90
CA ALA A 188 15.10 -6.96 9.07
C ALA A 188 14.89 -6.09 10.33
N TYR A 189 13.69 -6.10 10.93
CA TYR A 189 13.28 -5.36 12.14
C TYR A 189 13.93 -5.83 13.46
N LYS A 190 14.96 -6.66 13.42
CA LYS A 190 15.67 -7.05 14.64
C LYS A 190 16.48 -5.86 15.15
N THR A 191 16.76 -5.88 16.45
CA THR A 191 17.58 -4.95 17.26
C THR A 191 18.90 -4.50 16.63
N ASP A 192 19.33 -5.13 15.54
CA ASP A 192 20.60 -4.88 14.86
C ASP A 192 20.46 -4.02 13.59
N PHE A 193 19.25 -3.69 13.11
CA PHE A 193 19.06 -2.85 11.90
C PHE A 193 19.71 -1.47 12.02
N GLU A 194 19.63 -0.86 13.21
CA GLU A 194 20.33 0.39 13.52
C GLU A 194 21.85 0.27 13.32
N ASN A 195 22.39 -0.92 13.57
CA ASN A 195 23.81 -1.22 13.45
C ASN A 195 24.21 -1.76 12.08
N VAL A 196 23.25 -2.00 11.17
CA VAL A 196 23.53 -2.40 9.78
C VAL A 196 24.14 -1.20 9.06
N LYS A 197 25.31 -1.43 8.47
CA LYS A 197 25.99 -0.44 7.63
C LYS A 197 25.65 -0.69 6.17
N THR A 198 25.15 0.34 5.52
CA THR A 198 24.82 0.34 4.11
C THR A 198 25.52 1.48 3.39
N GLU A 199 25.84 1.23 2.13
CA GLU A 199 26.19 2.25 1.15
C GLU A 199 25.40 1.96 -0.11
N GLY A 200 25.31 2.94 -1.02
CA GLY A 200 24.69 2.78 -2.33
C GLY A 200 23.49 3.67 -2.55
N ILE A 201 23.08 3.74 -3.82
CA ILE A 201 22.02 4.61 -4.30
C ILE A 201 20.82 3.74 -4.69
N LEU A 202 19.67 4.09 -4.15
CA LEU A 202 18.36 3.53 -4.44
C LEU A 202 17.55 4.53 -5.27
N SER A 203 16.94 4.05 -6.34
CA SER A 203 15.89 4.76 -7.08
C SER A 203 14.67 3.87 -7.13
N PHE A 204 13.52 4.41 -6.76
CA PHE A 204 12.25 3.74 -6.89
C PHE A 204 11.20 4.76 -7.26
N ASN A 205 10.50 4.50 -8.37
CA ASN A 205 9.49 5.37 -8.92
C ASN A 205 8.45 4.57 -9.67
N GLY A 206 7.26 5.15 -9.81
CA GLY A 206 6.18 4.51 -10.52
C GLY A 206 5.05 5.45 -10.86
N ASN A 207 4.12 4.94 -11.65
CA ASN A 207 2.88 5.62 -11.97
C ASN A 207 1.74 4.63 -12.18
N ALA A 208 0.52 5.12 -12.01
CA ALA A 208 -0.71 4.41 -12.33
C ALA A 208 -1.67 5.41 -13.00
N LYS A 209 -2.21 5.03 -14.15
CA LYS A 209 -3.09 5.89 -14.95
C LYS A 209 -4.23 5.13 -15.59
N GLY A 210 -5.43 5.66 -15.44
CA GLY A 210 -6.66 5.12 -16.00
C GLY A 210 -7.62 4.64 -14.93
N LYS A 211 -8.56 3.80 -15.34
CA LYS A 211 -9.71 3.42 -14.53
C LYS A 211 -9.47 2.12 -13.77
N TYR A 212 -9.68 2.15 -12.46
CA TYR A 212 -9.86 0.99 -11.61
C TYR A 212 -11.36 0.72 -11.42
N SER A 213 -11.78 -0.53 -11.59
CA SER A 213 -13.13 -1.01 -11.28
C SER A 213 -13.06 -2.47 -10.89
N ASP A 214 -13.30 -2.75 -9.61
CA ASP A 214 -13.32 -4.12 -9.08
C ASP A 214 -14.40 -4.97 -9.78
N SER A 215 -15.62 -4.42 -9.94
CA SER A 215 -16.74 -5.12 -10.56
C SER A 215 -16.55 -5.49 -12.04
N LEU A 216 -15.67 -4.75 -12.75
CA LEU A 216 -15.37 -4.97 -14.16
C LEU A 216 -13.97 -5.58 -14.35
N GLU A 217 -13.26 -5.89 -13.27
CA GLU A 217 -11.86 -6.34 -13.28
C GLU A 217 -10.94 -5.42 -14.10
N LEU A 218 -11.19 -4.10 -14.05
CA LEU A 218 -10.39 -3.10 -14.74
C LEU A 218 -9.32 -2.56 -13.80
N TYR A 219 -8.09 -2.48 -14.32
CA TYR A 219 -6.96 -1.89 -13.62
C TYR A 219 -6.40 -0.72 -14.44
N PRO A 220 -5.81 0.30 -13.79
CA PRO A 220 -5.07 1.33 -14.50
C PRO A 220 -3.83 0.71 -15.17
N ALA A 221 -3.36 1.32 -16.26
CA ALA A 221 -2.02 1.08 -16.73
C ALA A 221 -1.03 1.53 -15.65
N PHE A 222 0.07 0.81 -15.45
CA PHE A 222 1.04 1.12 -14.42
C PHE A 222 2.47 0.80 -14.83
N ASN A 223 3.41 1.48 -14.20
CA ASN A 223 4.83 1.24 -14.35
C ASN A 223 5.53 1.38 -12.99
N LEU A 224 6.50 0.50 -12.73
CA LEU A 224 7.36 0.51 -11.56
C LEU A 224 8.80 0.31 -11.99
N ILE A 225 9.70 1.16 -11.52
CA ILE A 225 11.13 1.06 -11.76
C ILE A 225 11.84 1.05 -10.41
N LEU A 226 12.62 0.00 -10.16
CA LEU A 226 13.48 -0.13 -9.00
C LEU A 226 14.92 -0.30 -9.48
N LYS A 227 15.81 0.58 -9.01
CA LYS A 227 17.23 0.52 -9.30
C LYS A 227 18.05 0.64 -8.04
N VAL A 228 19.10 -0.16 -7.96
CA VAL A 228 20.12 -0.10 -6.91
C VAL A 228 21.46 0.02 -7.62
N ALA A 229 22.25 1.02 -7.21
CA ALA A 229 23.57 1.30 -7.74
C ALA A 229 24.61 1.25 -6.63
N ASP A 230 25.66 0.44 -6.85
CA ASP A 230 26.87 0.36 -6.04
C ASP A 230 26.61 0.15 -4.54
N ALA A 231 25.60 -0.66 -4.21
CA ALA A 231 25.21 -0.85 -2.83
C ALA A 231 26.04 -1.90 -2.10
N SER A 232 26.13 -1.76 -0.79
CA SER A 232 26.73 -2.74 0.10
C SER A 232 25.95 -2.88 1.39
N VAL A 233 26.03 -4.06 2.02
CA VAL A 233 25.40 -4.36 3.31
C VAL A 233 26.37 -5.12 4.19
N LYS A 234 26.57 -4.60 5.41
CA LYS A 234 27.27 -5.30 6.48
C LYS A 234 26.37 -5.40 7.70
N TYR A 235 25.97 -6.64 8.01
CA TYR A 235 25.33 -6.96 9.28
C TYR A 235 26.39 -7.15 10.38
N PRO A 236 26.13 -6.73 11.63
CA PRO A 236 27.08 -6.89 12.74
C PRO A 236 27.48 -8.35 12.99
N ASP A 237 26.51 -9.27 12.90
CA ASP A 237 26.69 -10.68 13.24
C ASP A 237 27.17 -11.55 12.08
N LEU A 238 27.30 -10.98 10.87
CA LEU A 238 27.81 -11.69 9.71
C LEU A 238 29.29 -11.34 9.49
N PRO A 239 30.18 -12.34 9.37
CA PRO A 239 31.61 -12.08 9.19
C PRO A 239 31.92 -11.44 7.82
N GLY A 240 31.03 -11.63 6.84
CA GLY A 240 31.14 -11.10 5.48
C GLY A 240 30.43 -9.77 5.26
N THR A 241 30.70 -9.16 4.12
CA THR A 241 29.96 -7.98 3.62
C THR A 241 29.44 -8.34 2.23
N ILE A 242 28.18 -8.04 1.98
CA ILE A 242 27.62 -8.12 0.62
C ILE A 242 27.99 -6.82 -0.08
N LYS A 243 28.64 -6.92 -1.23
CA LYS A 243 29.16 -5.77 -1.98
C LYS A 243 28.69 -5.77 -3.41
N ASN A 244 28.94 -4.67 -4.10
CA ASN A 244 28.67 -4.48 -5.52
C ASN A 244 27.21 -4.84 -5.87
N ILE A 245 26.28 -4.48 -4.99
CA ILE A 245 24.87 -4.77 -5.20
C ILE A 245 24.37 -3.83 -6.30
N GLN A 246 24.00 -4.43 -7.44
CA GLN A 246 23.37 -3.75 -8.56
C GLN A 246 22.00 -4.37 -8.80
N LEU A 247 20.99 -3.55 -9.04
CA LEU A 247 19.65 -4.02 -9.39
C LEU A 247 19.05 -3.08 -10.45
N ASP A 248 18.49 -3.63 -11.51
CA ASP A 248 17.67 -2.91 -12.49
C ASP A 248 16.43 -3.75 -12.81
N LEU A 249 15.32 -3.38 -12.17
CA LEU A 249 14.02 -4.02 -12.30
C LEU A 249 13.02 -3.02 -12.85
N THR A 250 12.31 -3.42 -13.90
CA THR A 250 11.15 -2.71 -14.42
C THR A 250 9.95 -3.65 -14.43
N ILE A 251 8.82 -3.20 -13.91
CA ILE A 251 7.52 -3.85 -14.05
C ILE A 251 6.63 -2.89 -14.83
N ASP A 252 6.09 -3.34 -15.95
CA ASP A 252 5.32 -2.51 -16.85
C ASP A 252 4.01 -3.19 -17.25
N ASN A 253 2.93 -2.43 -17.22
CA ASN A 253 1.63 -2.81 -17.73
C ASN A 253 1.03 -1.60 -18.45
N ALA A 254 1.07 -1.62 -19.78
CA ALA A 254 0.72 -0.44 -20.57
C ALA A 254 -0.79 -0.21 -20.75
N ASP A 255 -1.64 -1.19 -20.44
CA ASP A 255 -3.05 -1.18 -20.83
C ASP A 255 -4.05 -1.57 -19.73
N GLY A 256 -3.57 -1.91 -18.53
CA GLY A 256 -4.39 -2.34 -17.40
C GLY A 256 -4.79 -3.82 -17.44
N VAL A 257 -4.45 -4.56 -18.50
CA VAL A 257 -4.72 -6.01 -18.55
C VAL A 257 -3.62 -6.71 -17.78
N LEU A 258 -3.90 -7.22 -16.57
CA LEU A 258 -2.86 -7.75 -15.68
C LEU A 258 -1.97 -8.84 -16.31
N ASP A 259 -2.52 -9.64 -17.23
CA ASP A 259 -1.75 -10.66 -17.94
C ASP A 259 -0.82 -10.08 -19.03
N ASN A 260 -0.99 -8.81 -19.43
CA ASN A 260 -0.02 -8.13 -20.30
C ASN A 260 1.18 -7.56 -19.54
N THR A 261 1.25 -7.79 -18.22
CA THR A 261 2.36 -7.32 -17.39
C THR A 261 3.69 -7.96 -17.81
N ILE A 262 4.72 -7.11 -17.95
CA ILE A 262 6.10 -7.51 -18.19
C ILE A 262 6.91 -7.24 -16.92
N ILE A 263 7.59 -8.26 -16.41
CA ILE A 263 8.55 -8.15 -15.30
C ILE A 263 9.94 -8.36 -15.89
N ASP A 264 10.75 -7.31 -15.95
CA ASP A 264 12.09 -7.33 -16.53
C ASP A 264 13.14 -6.96 -15.48
N LEU A 265 13.73 -7.99 -14.87
CA LEU A 265 14.93 -7.90 -14.05
C LEU A 265 16.15 -8.03 -14.99
N LYS A 266 16.62 -6.89 -15.50
CA LYS A 266 17.74 -6.82 -16.43
C LYS A 266 19.06 -7.22 -15.80
N GLN A 267 19.19 -6.92 -14.50
CA GLN A 267 20.35 -7.23 -13.69
C GLN A 267 19.96 -7.27 -12.22
N LEU A 268 20.37 -8.33 -11.55
CA LEU A 268 20.67 -8.34 -10.14
C LEU A 268 22.08 -8.92 -10.00
N HIS A 269 23.01 -8.12 -9.50
CA HIS A 269 24.36 -8.54 -9.18
C HIS A 269 24.62 -8.31 -7.71
N LEU A 270 25.29 -9.24 -7.05
CA LEU A 270 25.83 -9.06 -5.70
C LEU A 270 27.05 -9.95 -5.52
N GLU A 271 27.96 -9.51 -4.67
CA GLU A 271 29.13 -10.29 -4.26
C GLU A 271 29.05 -10.60 -2.77
N LEU A 272 28.99 -11.89 -2.43
CA LEU A 272 29.20 -12.35 -1.06
C LEU A 272 30.64 -12.81 -0.93
N ASN A 273 31.44 -12.10 -0.14
CA ASN A 273 32.90 -12.31 -0.04
C ASN A 273 33.60 -12.15 -1.41
N LYS A 274 33.99 -13.26 -2.04
CA LYS A 274 34.62 -13.30 -3.38
C LYS A 274 33.74 -14.00 -4.42
N ASN A 275 32.50 -14.35 -4.06
CA ASN A 275 31.59 -15.12 -4.88
C ASN A 275 30.53 -14.21 -5.50
N PRO A 276 30.58 -13.95 -6.82
CA PRO A 276 29.56 -13.18 -7.50
C PRO A 276 28.30 -14.02 -7.71
N PHE A 277 27.15 -13.36 -7.62
CA PHE A 277 25.83 -13.89 -7.94
C PHE A 277 25.15 -12.93 -8.91
N ASP A 278 24.79 -13.44 -10.07
CA ASP A 278 24.15 -12.72 -11.16
C ASP A 278 22.82 -13.36 -11.50
N ILE A 279 21.75 -12.56 -11.50
CA ILE A 279 20.41 -12.98 -11.89
C ILE A 279 19.88 -12.04 -12.97
N LYS A 280 19.29 -12.62 -14.01
CA LYS A 280 18.42 -11.94 -14.96
C LYS A 280 17.14 -12.72 -15.08
N LEU A 281 16.01 -12.01 -15.13
CA LEU A 281 14.70 -12.63 -15.24
C LEU A 281 13.80 -11.76 -16.12
N LEU A 282 13.17 -12.37 -17.12
CA LEU A 282 12.11 -11.77 -17.90
C LEU A 282 10.88 -12.65 -17.80
N VAL A 283 9.79 -12.08 -17.29
CA VAL A 283 8.45 -12.70 -17.25
C VAL A 283 7.52 -11.89 -18.13
N LYS A 284 6.71 -12.57 -18.93
CA LYS A 284 5.56 -11.99 -19.64
C LYS A 284 4.37 -12.92 -19.44
N THR A 285 3.15 -12.39 -19.43
CA THR A 285 1.95 -13.23 -19.30
C THR A 285 1.88 -13.97 -17.96
N PRO A 286 2.04 -13.27 -16.81
CA PRO A 286 2.26 -13.92 -15.52
C PRO A 286 1.03 -14.63 -14.95
N LEU A 287 -0.18 -14.43 -15.51
CA LEU A 287 -1.41 -15.01 -14.96
C LEU A 287 -1.87 -16.26 -15.73
N SER A 288 -1.77 -16.27 -17.06
CA SER A 288 -2.24 -17.41 -17.87
C SER A 288 -1.14 -18.42 -18.20
N ASP A 289 -0.33 -18.17 -19.23
CA ASP A 289 0.80 -19.01 -19.66
C ASP A 289 2.10 -18.19 -19.67
N PRO A 290 2.88 -18.23 -18.57
CA PRO A 290 4.01 -17.32 -18.39
C PRO A 290 5.19 -17.68 -19.29
N TYR A 291 5.58 -16.73 -20.15
CA TYR A 291 6.90 -16.76 -20.77
C TYR A 291 7.96 -16.43 -19.71
N LEU A 292 8.87 -17.38 -19.45
CA LEU A 292 9.93 -17.24 -18.47
C LEU A 292 11.30 -17.36 -19.14
N ASN A 293 12.12 -16.31 -19.04
CA ASN A 293 13.54 -16.38 -19.38
C ASN A 293 14.36 -15.98 -18.15
N CYS A 294 14.98 -16.98 -17.53
CA CYS A 294 15.77 -16.79 -16.31
C CYS A 294 17.21 -17.26 -16.53
N LYS A 295 18.16 -16.44 -16.09
CA LYS A 295 19.58 -16.78 -16.05
C LYS A 295 20.11 -16.50 -14.66
N LEU A 296 20.60 -17.54 -13.99
CA LEU A 296 21.25 -17.46 -12.69
C LEU A 296 22.67 -18.00 -12.81
N ILE A 297 23.66 -17.18 -12.47
CA ILE A 297 25.07 -17.57 -12.37
C ILE A 297 25.53 -17.24 -10.96
N GLY A 298 26.12 -18.21 -10.26
CA GLY A 298 26.74 -17.95 -8.98
C GLY A 298 27.57 -19.14 -8.51
N ASN A 299 28.61 -18.86 -7.73
CA ASN A 299 29.39 -19.88 -7.06
C ASN A 299 28.98 -19.94 -5.59
N LEU A 300 28.52 -21.11 -5.16
CA LEU A 300 28.06 -21.32 -3.79
C LEU A 300 29.05 -22.21 -3.05
N GLU A 301 29.84 -21.61 -2.16
CA GLU A 301 30.71 -22.37 -1.27
C GLU A 301 29.94 -22.78 -0.01
N LEU A 302 29.46 -24.04 0.02
CA LEU A 302 28.64 -24.57 1.12
C LEU A 302 29.34 -24.53 2.49
N SER A 303 30.67 -24.56 2.52
CA SER A 303 31.48 -24.38 3.75
C SER A 303 31.39 -22.98 4.35
N GLU A 304 31.09 -21.96 3.53
CA GLU A 304 30.86 -20.58 3.99
C GLU A 304 29.40 -20.35 4.42
N MET A 305 28.48 -21.27 4.11
CA MET A 305 27.06 -21.20 4.47
C MET A 305 26.81 -21.69 5.90
N LYS A 306 27.26 -20.93 6.91
CA LYS A 306 26.64 -20.92 8.25
C LYS A 306 25.49 -19.91 8.34
N ILE A 307 24.96 -19.49 7.19
CA ILE A 307 23.92 -18.46 7.07
C ILE A 307 22.63 -19.16 6.69
N SER A 308 21.68 -19.16 7.62
CA SER A 308 20.35 -19.75 7.47
C SER A 308 19.56 -19.02 6.39
N PHE A 309 19.60 -19.48 5.14
CA PHE A 309 18.63 -19.08 4.12
C PHE A 309 17.47 -20.07 4.07
N LEU A 310 16.25 -19.54 4.01
CA LEU A 310 15.05 -20.29 3.68
C LEU A 310 15.18 -20.72 2.21
N LEU A 311 15.51 -21.99 1.97
CA LEU A 311 15.55 -22.59 0.64
C LEU A 311 14.14 -22.57 0.02
N ILE A 312 13.85 -21.60 -0.84
CA ILE A 312 12.71 -21.69 -1.76
C ILE A 312 13.13 -22.63 -2.89
N ARG A 313 12.55 -23.83 -2.93
CA ARG A 313 12.64 -24.73 -4.09
C ARG A 313 11.91 -24.07 -5.27
N LEU A 314 12.64 -23.46 -6.19
CA LEU A 314 12.12 -23.16 -7.52
C LEU A 314 12.25 -24.42 -8.37
N ASN A 315 11.14 -25.14 -8.52
CA ASN A 315 11.03 -26.26 -9.44
C ASN A 315 10.62 -25.68 -10.81
N CYS A 316 11.59 -25.21 -11.61
CA CYS A 316 11.32 -24.87 -13.01
C CYS A 316 11.17 -26.17 -13.82
N LYS A 317 9.94 -26.67 -13.84
CA LYS A 317 9.33 -27.43 -14.94
C LYS A 317 8.11 -26.60 -15.33
N ASP A 318 7.90 -26.21 -16.58
CA ASP A 318 7.77 -27.10 -17.73
C ASP A 318 8.25 -26.45 -19.05
N LYS A 319 8.15 -27.28 -20.10
CA LYS A 319 8.77 -27.30 -21.44
C LYS A 319 8.65 -26.06 -22.31
#